data_AF-A0A971G0Q8-F1
#
_entry.id   AF-A0A971G0Q8-F1
#
_cell.length_a   1.000
_cell.length_b   1.000
_cell.length_c   1.000
_cell.angle_alpha   90.00
_cell.angle_beta   90.00
_cell.angle_gamma   90.00
#
_symmetry.space_group_name_H-M   'P 1'
#
loop_
_entity.id
_entity.type
_entity.pdbx_description
1 polymer ?
#
loop_
_entity_poly.entity_id
_entity_poly.type
_entity_poly.pdbx_seq_one_letter_code
_entity_poly.pdbx_strand_id
1 'polypeptide(L)'
;LRDDYGFDGVVMTDDLSGMASITDRMTPAQAATRALVAGVDMVLFADADVPALVDALAAAVADGRLTEARVDEAVGRTLALKGVDPCAVDPDR
;
A
#
# COMPACT_ATOMS: atom_id res chain seq x y z
N LEU A 1 -14.36 4.51 -7.51
CA LEU A 1 -14.51 3.18 -6.86
C LEU A 1 -15.17 3.31 -5.50
N ARG A 2 -14.53 4.01 -4.56
CA ARG A 2 -15.11 4.24 -3.24
C ARG A 2 -16.31 5.19 -3.30
N ASP A 3 -16.16 6.32 -4.00
CA ASP A 3 -17.22 7.35 -4.06
C ASP A 3 -18.42 6.90 -4.92
N ASP A 4 -18.19 6.63 -6.20
CA ASP A 4 -19.30 6.36 -7.15
C ASP A 4 -19.96 4.99 -6.98
N TYR A 5 -19.20 3.99 -6.47
CA TYR A 5 -19.66 2.60 -6.39
C TYR A 5 -19.78 2.09 -4.95
N GLY A 6 -19.43 2.90 -3.95
CA GLY A 6 -19.58 2.54 -2.53
C GLY A 6 -18.75 1.33 -2.09
N PHE A 7 -17.69 0.96 -2.84
CA PHE A 7 -16.87 -0.17 -2.47
C PHE A 7 -15.95 0.19 -1.30
N ASP A 8 -16.16 -0.42 -0.14
CA ASP A 8 -15.35 -0.17 1.07
C ASP A 8 -14.42 -1.33 1.46
N GLY A 9 -14.28 -2.33 0.60
CA GLY A 9 -13.36 -3.44 0.79
C GLY A 9 -11.89 -3.08 0.56
N VAL A 10 -11.04 -4.11 0.61
CA VAL A 10 -9.61 -4.02 0.28
C VAL A 10 -9.44 -3.85 -1.23
N VAL A 11 -8.60 -2.89 -1.61
CA VAL A 11 -8.14 -2.69 -2.99
C VAL A 11 -6.68 -3.11 -3.10
N MET A 12 -6.36 -3.89 -4.13
CA MET A 12 -5.00 -4.37 -4.40
C MET A 12 -4.58 -4.00 -5.83
N THR A 13 -3.31 -3.66 -6.04
CA THR A 13 -2.76 -3.54 -7.41
C THR A 13 -2.52 -4.93 -8.03
N ASP A 14 -2.41 -4.97 -9.35
CA ASP A 14 -1.66 -6.03 -10.03
C ASP A 14 -0.14 -5.79 -9.85
N ASP A 15 0.69 -6.67 -10.41
CA ASP A 15 2.15 -6.64 -10.27
C ASP A 15 2.76 -5.32 -10.80
N LEU A 16 3.31 -4.51 -9.91
CA LEU A 16 3.97 -3.26 -10.28
C LEU A 16 5.44 -3.43 -10.71
N SER A 17 6.01 -4.63 -10.59
CA SER A 17 7.40 -4.90 -10.92
C SER A 17 7.63 -5.46 -12.32
N GLY A 18 6.67 -6.20 -12.89
CA GLY A 18 6.77 -6.81 -14.22
C GLY A 18 5.95 -6.12 -15.32
N MET A 19 5.10 -5.16 -14.99
CA MET A 19 4.26 -4.46 -15.98
C MET A 19 5.00 -3.31 -16.67
N ALA A 20 5.38 -3.52 -17.94
CA ALA A 20 6.10 -2.54 -18.76
C ALA A 20 5.46 -1.13 -18.76
N SER A 21 4.12 -1.04 -18.76
CA SER A 21 3.40 0.24 -18.71
C SER A 21 3.70 1.09 -17.46
N ILE A 22 4.16 0.45 -16.38
CA ILE A 22 4.56 1.09 -15.12
C ILE A 22 6.07 1.25 -15.08
N THR A 23 6.82 0.18 -15.33
CA THR A 23 8.28 0.16 -15.19
C THR A 23 9.01 1.08 -16.18
N ASP A 24 8.42 1.36 -17.35
CA ASP A 24 8.98 2.32 -18.31
C ASP A 24 8.93 3.78 -17.83
N ARG A 25 8.14 4.06 -16.78
CA ARG A 25 7.84 5.42 -16.31
C ARG A 25 8.17 5.65 -14.85
N MET A 26 8.18 4.59 -14.05
CA MET A 26 8.23 4.67 -12.60
C MET A 26 9.06 3.53 -12.03
N THR A 27 9.81 3.81 -10.97
CA THR A 27 10.36 2.73 -10.14
C THR A 27 9.22 2.05 -9.35
N PRO A 28 9.39 0.79 -8.91
CA PRO A 28 8.40 0.11 -8.06
C PRO A 28 8.01 0.94 -6.83
N ALA A 29 8.96 1.64 -6.20
CA ALA A 29 8.69 2.50 -5.05
C ALA A 29 7.82 3.72 -5.40
N GLN A 30 8.06 4.36 -6.55
CA GLN A 30 7.24 5.48 -7.00
C GLN A 30 5.82 5.02 -7.34
N ALA A 31 5.69 3.86 -8.00
CA ALA A 31 4.41 3.28 -8.36
C ALA A 31 3.61 2.89 -7.11
N ALA A 32 4.27 2.21 -6.15
CA ALA A 32 3.67 1.83 -4.86
C ALA A 32 3.20 3.06 -4.07
N THR A 33 4.04 4.10 -3.95
CA THR A 33 3.66 5.34 -3.25
C THR A 33 2.42 5.95 -3.89
N ARG A 34 2.38 6.08 -5.23
CA ARG A 34 1.22 6.64 -5.94
C ARG A 34 -0.04 5.79 -5.75
N ALA A 35 0.08 4.47 -5.79
CA ALA A 35 -1.05 3.56 -5.58
C ALA A 35 -1.65 3.74 -4.17
N LEU A 36 -0.80 3.78 -3.14
CA LEU A 36 -1.22 3.99 -1.76
C LEU A 36 -1.92 5.34 -1.59
N VAL A 37 -1.33 6.42 -2.13
CA VAL A 37 -1.95 7.77 -2.12
C VAL A 37 -3.30 7.79 -2.83
N ALA A 38 -3.48 7.00 -3.90
CA ALA A 38 -4.73 6.90 -4.64
C ALA A 38 -5.82 6.06 -3.93
N GLY A 39 -5.54 5.50 -2.76
CA GLY A 39 -6.52 4.72 -2.00
C GLY A 39 -6.43 3.19 -2.19
N VAL A 40 -5.34 2.68 -2.78
CA VAL A 40 -5.04 1.24 -2.82
C VAL A 40 -4.50 0.80 -1.46
N ASP A 41 -4.95 -0.34 -0.94
CA ASP A 41 -4.60 -0.81 0.40
C ASP A 41 -3.42 -1.80 0.39
N MET A 42 -3.27 -2.58 -0.69
CA MET A 42 -2.19 -3.55 -0.84
C MET A 42 -1.52 -3.42 -2.20
N VAL A 43 -0.20 -3.48 -2.23
CA VAL A 43 0.57 -3.42 -3.47
C VAL A 43 1.20 -4.79 -3.75
N LEU A 44 1.01 -5.28 -4.98
CA LEU A 44 1.54 -6.55 -5.44
C LEU A 44 2.85 -6.33 -6.23
N PHE A 45 3.85 -7.18 -5.97
CA PHE A 45 5.10 -7.23 -6.72
C PHE A 45 5.51 -8.69 -6.90
N ALA A 46 5.92 -9.07 -8.11
CA ALA A 46 6.50 -10.38 -8.40
C ALA A 46 8.02 -10.41 -8.14
N ASP A 47 8.72 -9.31 -8.42
CA ASP A 47 10.16 -9.17 -8.26
C ASP A 47 10.55 -7.77 -7.77
N ALA A 48 10.82 -7.63 -6.47
CA ALA A 48 11.21 -6.35 -5.88
C ALA A 48 12.15 -6.54 -4.69
N ASP A 49 13.06 -5.58 -4.51
CA ASP A 49 13.80 -5.39 -3.25
C ASP A 49 12.85 -4.82 -2.19
N VAL A 50 12.25 -5.71 -1.40
CA VAL A 50 11.26 -5.35 -0.38
C VAL A 50 11.83 -4.41 0.69
N PRO A 51 13.02 -4.65 1.28
CA PRO A 51 13.63 -3.69 2.19
C PRO A 51 13.77 -2.28 1.61
N ALA A 52 14.33 -2.14 0.40
CA ALA A 52 14.50 -0.83 -0.22
C ALA A 52 13.15 -0.14 -0.51
N LEU A 53 12.13 -0.93 -0.87
CA LEU A 53 10.77 -0.44 -1.07
C LEU A 53 10.15 0.09 0.23
N VAL A 54 10.30 -0.66 1.34
CA VAL A 54 9.81 -0.25 2.66
C VAL A 54 10.49 1.04 3.11
N ASP A 55 11.81 1.15 2.94
CA ASP A 55 12.56 2.38 3.26
C ASP A 55 12.05 3.57 2.44
N ALA A 56 11.79 3.37 1.15
CA ALA A 56 11.27 4.42 0.28
C ALA A 56 9.84 4.86 0.66
N LEU A 57 8.99 3.93 1.11
CA LEU A 57 7.65 4.24 1.62
C LEU A 57 7.72 4.95 2.97
N ALA A 58 8.60 4.52 3.88
CA ALA A 58 8.84 5.21 5.15
C ALA A 58 9.32 6.65 4.92
N ALA A 59 10.22 6.86 3.96
CA ALA A 59 10.63 8.20 3.56
C ALA A 59 9.49 9.03 2.97
N ALA A 60 8.59 8.41 2.19
CA ALA A 60 7.38 9.07 1.67
C ALA A 60 6.38 9.45 2.76
N VAL A 61 6.36 8.70 3.87
CA VAL A 61 5.59 9.07 5.06
C VAL A 61 6.25 10.25 5.77
N ALA A 62 7.55 10.15 6.02
CA ALA A 62 8.33 11.18 6.72
C ALA A 62 8.30 12.54 6.01
N ASP A 63 8.27 12.57 4.67
CA ASP A 63 8.19 13.80 3.87
C ASP A 63 6.77 14.24 3.50
N GLY A 64 5.75 13.50 3.94
CA GLY A 64 4.33 13.84 3.79
C GLY A 64 3.72 13.53 2.43
N ARG A 65 4.45 12.89 1.50
CA ARG A 65 3.87 12.42 0.23
C ARG A 65 2.83 11.32 0.44
N LEU A 66 2.97 10.52 1.49
CA LEU A 66 2.00 9.52 1.95
C LEU A 66 1.67 9.84 3.41
N THR A 67 0.39 9.91 3.77
CA THR A 67 0.01 10.23 5.16
C THR A 67 -0.03 8.97 6.03
N GLU A 68 0.34 9.09 7.31
CA GLU A 68 0.19 8.00 8.28
C GLU A 68 -1.26 7.49 8.34
N ALA A 69 -2.23 8.41 8.39
CA ALA A 69 -3.66 8.07 8.38
C ALA A 69 -4.07 7.22 7.17
N ARG A 70 -3.47 7.47 5.99
CA ARG A 70 -3.73 6.65 4.80
C ARG A 70 -3.16 5.24 4.96
N VAL A 71 -1.97 5.12 5.55
CA VAL A 71 -1.36 3.82 5.86
C VAL A 71 -2.20 3.06 6.88
N ASP A 72 -2.61 3.71 7.97
CA ASP A 72 -3.45 3.11 9.02
C ASP A 72 -4.79 2.60 8.47
N GLU A 73 -5.42 3.38 7.57
CA GLU A 73 -6.65 2.97 6.88
C GLU A 73 -6.44 1.70 6.04
N ALA A 74 -5.34 1.63 5.28
CA ALA A 74 -5.00 0.46 4.46
C ALA A 74 -4.72 -0.79 5.34
N VAL A 75 -3.95 -0.60 6.42
CA VAL A 75 -3.65 -1.66 7.39
C VAL A 75 -4.94 -2.14 8.06
N GLY A 76 -5.81 -1.23 8.52
CA GLY A 76 -7.08 -1.56 9.15
C GLY A 76 -7.97 -2.43 8.26
N ARG A 77 -8.14 -2.06 6.97
CA ARG A 77 -8.90 -2.90 6.02
C ARG A 77 -8.25 -4.25 5.77
N THR A 78 -6.92 -4.28 5.67
CA THR A 78 -6.17 -5.53 5.46
C THR A 78 -6.29 -6.49 6.65
N LEU A 79 -6.23 -5.98 7.87
CA LEU A 79 -6.43 -6.76 9.09
C LEU A 79 -7.87 -7.25 9.21
N ALA A 80 -8.86 -6.39 8.92
CA ALA A 80 -10.26 -6.78 8.88
C ALA A 80 -10.53 -7.90 7.86
N LEU A 81 -9.93 -7.82 6.66
CA LEU A 81 -10.00 -8.88 5.65
C LEU A 81 -9.42 -10.21 6.17
N LYS A 82 -8.36 -10.16 6.97
CA LYS A 82 -7.74 -11.33 7.60
C LYS A 82 -8.50 -11.84 8.84
N GLY A 83 -9.52 -11.12 9.31
CA GLY A 83 -10.18 -11.40 10.59
C GLY A 83 -9.29 -11.19 11.81
N VAL A 84 -8.28 -10.32 11.69
CA VAL A 84 -7.36 -9.97 12.79
C VAL A 84 -7.88 -8.72 13.48
N ASP A 85 -8.09 -8.82 14.79
CA ASP A 85 -8.38 -7.66 15.64
C ASP A 85 -7.07 -6.89 15.91
N PRO A 86 -6.91 -5.65 15.43
CA PRO A 86 -5.71 -4.86 15.67
C PRO A 86 -5.44 -4.62 17.16
N CYS A 87 -6.46 -4.61 18.03
CA CYS A 87 -6.30 -4.48 19.47
C CYS A 87 -5.84 -5.78 20.15
N ALA A 88 -5.88 -6.90 19.45
CA ALA A 88 -5.37 -8.19 19.91
C ALA A 88 -3.94 -8.49 19.42
N VAL A 89 -3.39 -7.64 18.52
CA VAL A 89 -2.00 -7.75 18.07
C VAL A 89 -1.11 -7.08 19.10
N ASP A 90 -0.26 -7.87 19.75
CA ASP A 90 0.76 -7.38 20.68
C ASP A 90 1.79 -6.52 19.90
N PRO A 91 1.92 -5.21 20.21
CA PRO A 91 2.86 -4.33 19.51
C PRO A 91 4.33 -4.65 19.80
N ASP A 92 4.61 -5.46 20.83
CA ASP A 92 5.97 -5.81 21.29
C ASP A 92 6.43 -7.21 20.82
N ARG A 93 5.68 -7.87 19.92
CA ARG A 93 5.96 -9.24 19.46
C ARG A 93 6.52 -9.36 18.05
#